data_AF-A0A1V2JH63-F1
#
_entry.id   AF-A0A1V2JH63-F1
#
_cell.length_a   1.000
_cell.length_b   1.000
_cell.length_c   1.000
_cell.angle_alpha   90.00
_cell.angle_beta   90.00
_cell.angle_gamma   90.00
#
_symmetry.space_group_name_H-M   'P 1'
#
loop_
_entity.id
_entity.type
_entity.pdbx_description
1 polymer ?
#
loop_
_entity_poly.entity_id
_entity_poly.type
_entity_poly.pdbx_seq_one_letter_code
_entity_poly.pdbx_strand_id
1 'polypeptide(L)'
;MHNSPTWLRTTLSIPVYATSAVFWILTVYLIVTASVKMLSRFVRPEQIGEGVVDLLVAVALAALGSGLWKLGRYIRTSSFKRPAKATLT
;
A
#
# COMPACT_ATOMS: atom_id res chain seq x y z
N MET A 1 13.68 17.89 -25.82
CA MET A 1 13.76 16.73 -24.90
C MET A 1 12.43 16.59 -24.17
N HIS A 2 11.81 15.42 -24.38
CA HIS A 2 10.42 15.07 -24.12
C HIS A 2 10.03 15.27 -22.65
N ASN A 3 9.19 16.27 -22.35
CA ASN A 3 8.50 16.33 -21.07
C ASN A 3 7.66 15.05 -21.00
N SER A 4 7.93 14.13 -20.06
CA SER A 4 6.97 13.05 -19.79
C SER A 4 5.65 13.74 -19.43
N PRO A 5 4.61 13.64 -20.28
CA PRO A 5 3.43 14.48 -20.12
C PRO A 5 2.79 14.15 -18.78
N THR A 6 2.24 15.15 -18.10
CA THR A 6 1.61 15.01 -16.78
C THR A 6 0.56 13.88 -16.76
N TRP A 7 -0.09 13.65 -17.89
CA TRP A 7 -0.88 12.45 -18.23
C TRP A 7 -0.16 11.15 -17.84
N LEU A 8 1.08 10.94 -18.32
CA LEU A 8 1.78 9.65 -18.24
C LEU A 8 2.07 9.27 -16.80
N ARG A 9 2.44 10.28 -15.99
CA ARG A 9 2.66 10.12 -14.55
C ARG A 9 1.37 9.81 -13.81
N THR A 10 0.27 10.43 -14.22
CA THR A 10 -1.05 10.19 -13.64
C THR A 10 -1.49 8.76 -13.96
N THR A 11 -1.43 8.35 -15.22
CA THR A 11 -1.76 6.98 -15.68
C THR A 11 -0.89 5.92 -15.02
N LEU A 12 0.40 6.17 -14.79
CA LEU A 12 1.31 5.26 -14.09
C LEU A 12 1.06 5.20 -12.57
N SER A 13 0.64 6.29 -11.95
CA SER A 13 0.35 6.32 -10.51
C SER A 13 -0.99 5.66 -10.14
N ILE A 14 -1.99 5.69 -11.04
CA ILE A 14 -3.32 5.09 -10.82
C ILE A 14 -3.24 3.60 -10.45
N PRO A 15 -2.56 2.71 -11.21
CA PRO A 15 -2.47 1.30 -10.84
C PRO A 15 -1.70 1.07 -9.53
N VAL A 16 -0.75 1.95 -9.19
CA VAL A 16 -0.01 1.89 -7.91
C VAL A 16 -0.93 2.24 -6.74
N TYR A 17 -1.82 3.23 -6.91
CA TYR A 17 -2.84 3.53 -5.90
C TYR A 17 -3.92 2.45 -5.82
N ALA A 18 -4.36 1.90 -6.95
CA ALA A 18 -5.34 0.82 -6.99
C ALA A 18 -4.84 -0.43 -6.26
N THR A 19 -3.59 -0.83 -6.53
CA THR A 19 -2.96 -1.94 -5.80
C THR A 19 -2.85 -1.61 -4.31
N SER A 20 -2.35 -0.43 -3.93
CA SER A 20 -2.32 0.00 -2.52
C SER A 20 -3.69 -0.12 -1.83
N ALA A 21 -4.78 0.30 -2.48
CA ALA A 21 -6.13 0.19 -1.95
C ALA A 21 -6.56 -1.29 -1.75
N VAL A 22 -6.24 -2.17 -2.69
CA VAL A 22 -6.51 -3.62 -2.55
C VAL A 22 -5.76 -4.20 -1.34
N PHE A 23 -4.49 -3.85 -1.15
CA PHE A 23 -3.70 -4.28 0.01
C PHE A 23 -4.33 -3.81 1.33
N TRP A 24 -4.85 -2.58 1.37
CA TRP A 24 -5.57 -2.07 2.54
C TRP A 24 -6.89 -2.78 2.80
N ILE A 25 -7.68 -3.07 1.76
CA ILE A 25 -8.93 -3.85 1.90
C ILE A 25 -8.65 -5.25 2.45
N LEU A 26 -7.63 -5.94 1.91
CA LEU A 26 -7.21 -7.26 2.39
C LEU A 26 -6.73 -7.22 3.84
N THR A 27 -6.01 -6.16 4.23
CA THR A 27 -5.57 -5.94 5.61
C THR A 27 -6.78 -5.87 6.54
N VAL A 28 -7.78 -5.04 6.22
CA VAL A 28 -9.01 -4.91 7.02
C VAL A 28 -9.75 -6.24 7.09
N TYR A 29 -9.88 -6.94 5.96
CA TYR A 29 -10.53 -8.25 5.90
C TYR A 29 -9.87 -9.28 6.83
N LEU A 30 -8.54 -9.35 6.84
CA LEU A 30 -7.80 -10.26 7.70
C LEU A 30 -7.93 -9.90 9.18
N ILE A 31 -7.89 -8.60 9.52
CA ILE A 31 -8.10 -8.15 10.91
C ILE A 31 -9.49 -8.54 11.40
N VAL A 32 -10.53 -8.33 10.57
CA VAL A 32 -11.91 -8.72 10.92
C VAL A 32 -12.01 -10.23 11.07
N THR A 33 -11.47 -10.99 10.12
CA THR A 33 -11.47 -12.46 10.15
C THR A 33 -10.77 -13.00 11.38
N ALA A 34 -9.57 -12.49 11.70
CA ALA A 34 -8.83 -12.84 12.91
C ALA A 34 -9.63 -12.51 14.17
N SER A 35 -10.24 -11.33 14.24
CA SER A 35 -11.07 -10.92 15.38
C SER A 35 -12.25 -11.87 15.58
N VAL A 36 -12.93 -12.27 14.50
CA VAL A 36 -14.04 -13.24 14.56
C VAL A 36 -13.54 -14.61 15.02
N LYS A 37 -12.41 -15.09 14.48
CA LYS A 37 -11.80 -16.38 14.88
C LYS A 37 -11.36 -16.39 16.34
N MET A 38 -10.88 -15.28 16.88
CA MET A 38 -10.38 -15.20 18.26
C MET A 38 -11.47 -14.90 19.30
N LEU A 39 -12.54 -14.18 18.92
CA LEU A 39 -13.61 -13.74 19.84
C LEU A 39 -14.86 -14.63 19.80
N SER A 40 -14.93 -15.61 18.90
CA SER A 40 -16.04 -16.56 18.88
C SER A 40 -16.05 -17.42 20.16
N ARG A 41 -17.24 -17.72 20.70
CA ARG A 41 -17.39 -18.46 21.97
C ARG A 41 -17.05 -19.97 21.87
N PHE A 42 -16.91 -20.51 20.66
CA PHE A 42 -16.69 -21.95 20.41
C PHE A 42 -15.38 -22.22 19.66
N VAL A 43 -14.31 -21.54 20.07
CA VAL A 43 -13.07 -21.51 19.32
C VAL A 43 -12.19 -22.71 19.65
N ARG A 44 -11.87 -23.49 18.62
CA ARG A 44 -10.86 -24.55 18.73
C ARG A 44 -9.47 -23.91 18.83
N PRO A 45 -8.49 -24.51 19.52
CA PRO A 45 -7.13 -23.96 19.63
C PRO A 45 -6.50 -23.65 18.25
N GLU A 46 -6.82 -24.47 17.25
CA GLU A 46 -6.42 -24.31 15.85
C GLU A 46 -6.87 -22.96 15.26
N GLN A 47 -8.09 -22.52 15.57
CA GLN A 47 -8.67 -21.27 15.06
C GLN A 47 -8.04 -20.03 15.69
N ILE A 48 -7.55 -20.14 16.94
CA ILE A 48 -6.76 -19.07 17.58
C ILE A 48 -5.42 -18.93 16.86
N GLY A 49 -4.75 -20.05 16.57
CA GLY A 49 -3.50 -20.07 15.81
C GLY A 49 -3.65 -19.44 14.43
N GLU A 50 -4.72 -19.80 13.70
CA GLU A 50 -5.05 -19.16 12.43
C GLU A 50 -5.30 -17.66 12.56
N GLY A 51 -6.03 -17.21 13.58
CA GLY A 51 -6.29 -15.78 13.80
C GLY A 51 -5.00 -14.98 14.05
N VAL A 52 -4.03 -15.55 14.77
CA VAL A 52 -2.71 -14.93 14.97
C VAL A 52 -1.94 -14.85 13.65
N VAL A 53 -1.98 -15.89 12.82
CA VAL A 53 -1.35 -15.88 11.49
C VAL A 53 -2.01 -14.83 10.59
N ASP A 54 -3.35 -14.76 10.57
CA ASP A 54 -4.11 -13.76 9.82
C ASP A 54 -3.70 -12.33 10.21
N LEU A 55 -3.47 -12.07 11.51
CA LEU A 55 -2.96 -10.79 11.99
C LEU A 55 -1.52 -10.50 11.52
N LEU A 56 -0.63 -11.49 11.55
CA LEU A 56 0.75 -11.32 11.04
C LEU A 56 0.76 -10.99 9.54
N VAL A 57 -0.08 -11.68 8.75
CA VAL A 57 -0.24 -11.40 7.32
C VAL A 57 -0.83 -10.00 7.11
N ALA A 58 -1.81 -9.60 7.92
CA ALA A 58 -2.39 -8.25 7.85
C ALA A 58 -1.33 -7.16 8.08
N VAL A 59 -0.42 -7.34 9.05
CA VAL A 59 0.68 -6.38 9.29
C VAL A 59 1.60 -6.28 8.06
N ALA A 60 1.96 -7.40 7.44
CA ALA A 60 2.79 -7.40 6.24
C ALA A 60 2.10 -6.68 5.06
N LEU A 61 0.81 -6.95 4.85
CA LEU A 61 0.01 -6.28 3.81
C LEU A 61 -0.14 -4.78 4.07
N ALA A 62 -0.32 -4.37 5.33
CA ALA A 62 -0.40 -2.96 5.72
C ALA A 62 0.90 -2.21 5.40
N ALA A 63 2.05 -2.84 5.66
CA ALA A 63 3.36 -2.29 5.34
C ALA A 63 3.54 -2.12 3.82
N LEU A 64 3.17 -3.14 3.04
CA LEU A 64 3.21 -3.09 1.56
C LEU A 64 2.25 -2.04 0.99
N GLY A 65 1.00 -2.01 1.47
CA GLY A 65 -0.01 -1.02 1.07
C GLY A 65 0.44 0.41 1.36
N SER A 66 1.03 0.65 2.53
CA SER A 66 1.62 1.94 2.91
C SER A 66 2.82 2.32 2.04
N GLY A 67 3.68 1.34 1.71
CA GLY A 67 4.82 1.53 0.81
C GLY A 67 4.36 1.93 -0.59
N LEU A 68 3.40 1.21 -1.15
CA LEU A 68 2.79 1.52 -2.45
C LEU A 68 2.10 2.88 -2.45
N TRP A 69 1.44 3.27 -1.36
CA TRP A 69 0.85 4.61 -1.24
C TRP A 69 1.91 5.71 -1.30
N LYS A 70 3.01 5.55 -0.56
CA LYS A 70 4.16 6.48 -0.60
C LYS A 70 4.80 6.51 -1.99
N LEU A 71 4.91 5.36 -2.66
CA LEU A 71 5.44 5.26 -4.02
C LEU A 71 4.53 5.96 -5.04
N GLY A 72 3.22 5.73 -4.98
CA GLY A 72 2.24 6.43 -5.81
C GLY A 72 2.27 7.94 -5.58
N ARG A 73 2.44 8.38 -4.34
CA ARG A 73 2.65 9.80 -4.00
C ARG A 73 3.93 10.32 -4.61
N TYR A 74 5.03 9.59 -4.48
CA TYR A 74 6.31 9.96 -5.08
C TYR A 74 6.23 10.06 -6.60
N ILE A 75 5.62 9.10 -7.31
CA ILE A 75 5.45 9.15 -8.77
C ILE A 75 4.62 10.37 -9.19
N ARG A 76 3.58 10.71 -8.41
CA ARG A 76 2.71 11.85 -8.68
C ARG A 76 3.37 13.20 -8.36
N THR A 77 4.12 13.30 -7.26
CA THR A 77 4.66 14.57 -6.75
C THR A 77 6.14 14.79 -7.05
N SER A 78 6.87 13.79 -7.57
CA SER A 78 8.24 13.96 -8.03
C SER A 78 8.23 14.82 -9.31
N SER A 79 8.20 16.12 -9.14
CA SER A 79 8.90 16.98 -10.09
C SER A 79 10.35 16.53 -10.05
N PHE A 80 10.81 15.79 -11.07
CA PHE A 80 12.24 15.62 -11.33
C PHE A 80 12.84 17.03 -11.28
N LYS A 81 13.39 17.43 -10.13
CA LYS A 81 14.07 18.71 -9.98
C LYS A 81 15.17 18.66 -11.01
N ARG A 82 15.04 19.46 -12.08
CA ARG A 82 16.21 19.76 -12.90
C ARG A 82 17.22 20.40 -11.94
N PRO A 83 18.50 19.98 -11.96
CA PRO A 83 19.52 20.77 -11.30
C PRO A 83 19.35 22.21 -11.79
N ALA A 84 19.32 23.16 -10.86
CA ALA A 84 19.22 24.57 -11.19
C ALA A 84 20.20 24.84 -12.32
N LYS A 85 19.70 25.35 -13.45
CA LYS A 85 20.51 25.71 -14.61
C LYS A 85 21.66 26.54 -14.04
N ALA A 86 22.89 26.03 -14.09
CA ALA A 86 24.05 26.74 -13.59
C ALA A 86 24.05 28.10 -14.30
N THR A 87 23.71 29.14 -13.55
CA THR A 87 23.84 30.51 -14.03
C THR A 87 25.34 30.73 -14.14
N LEU A 88 25.87 30.55 -15.34
CA LEU A 88 27.19 31.03 -15.70
C LEU A 88 27.09 32.55 -15.68
N THR A 89 27.41 33.14 -14.53
CA THR A 89 27.90 34.52 -14.40
C THR A 89 29.40 34.52 -14.57
#